data_AF-A0A512RLP0-F1
#
_entry.id   AF-A0A512RLP0-F1
#
_cell.length_a   1.000
_cell.length_b   1.000
_cell.length_c   1.000
_cell.angle_alpha   90.00
_cell.angle_beta   90.00
_cell.angle_gamma   90.00
#
_symmetry.space_group_name_H-M   'P 1'
#
loop_
_entity.id
_entity.type
_entity.pdbx_description
1 polymer ?
#
loop_
_entity_poly.entity_id
_entity_poly.type
_entity_poly.pdbx_seq_one_letter_code
_entity_poly.pdbx_strand_id
1 'polypeptide(L)'
;MILIADSGSTKANWCLIGREREVLYFGTEGYNPYYVDSQYIRQSLHSALPADVPRAEVTEVHFYGAGCEPSTEMVISQALGALFERAAISVGSDLEAAAKALLGNQPGFAAILGTGTNTCIYDGATVTHSIDPLGYMLGDEGSGSYIGKKLLIAYCREYLPLPMRQQFLSTYGLTKEKIMERVYKDPLANRFCAGFAKFVKQHLDDDFVRGLAEDAFHDFFNALVCHYPGYASYTLNCVGSIAFHFADMLKETAAHYGMATGRIIQNPIQGLAEYYQQAMTVESK
;
A
#
# COMPACT_ATOMS: atom_id res chain seq x y z
N MET A 1 9.98 10.24 22.56
CA MET A 1 9.94 9.01 21.75
C MET A 1 9.05 9.26 20.55
N ILE A 2 9.28 8.61 19.42
CA ILE A 2 8.52 8.84 18.19
C ILE A 2 7.69 7.60 17.88
N LEU A 3 6.38 7.75 17.70
CA LEU A 3 5.47 6.69 17.28
C LEU A 3 5.08 6.91 15.81
N ILE A 4 5.21 5.89 14.99
CA ILE A 4 4.94 5.96 13.55
C ILE A 4 3.91 4.89 13.19
N ALA A 5 2.97 5.23 12.32
CA ALA A 5 1.98 4.32 11.77
C ALA A 5 1.96 4.38 10.24
N ASP A 6 1.82 3.20 9.64
CA ASP A 6 1.39 3.00 8.26
C ASP A 6 0.08 2.20 8.27
N SER A 7 -1.01 2.85 7.89
CA SER A 7 -2.38 2.36 8.04
C SER A 7 -3.07 2.20 6.71
N GLY A 8 -3.24 0.96 6.26
CA GLY A 8 -4.21 0.65 5.22
C GLY A 8 -5.63 0.58 5.79
N SER A 9 -6.62 0.24 4.97
CA SER A 9 -8.01 0.09 5.43
C SER A 9 -8.28 -1.23 6.18
N THR A 10 -7.34 -2.18 6.21
CA THR A 10 -7.48 -3.50 6.90
C THR A 10 -6.65 -3.58 8.17
N LYS A 11 -5.38 -3.18 8.06
CA LYS A 11 -4.35 -3.33 9.06
C LYS A 11 -3.53 -2.05 9.10
N ALA A 12 -3.01 -1.74 10.27
CA ALA A 12 -1.97 -0.75 10.43
C ALA A 12 -0.74 -1.38 11.06
N ASN A 13 0.44 -1.04 10.54
CA ASN A 13 1.73 -1.40 11.10
C ASN A 13 2.27 -0.19 11.86
N TRP A 14 2.73 -0.44 13.08
CA TRP A 14 3.23 0.59 13.97
C TRP A 14 4.69 0.34 14.32
N CYS A 15 5.39 1.43 14.57
CA CYS A 15 6.78 1.44 15.01
C CYS A 15 6.96 2.51 16.08
N LEU A 16 7.36 2.11 17.28
CA LEU A 16 7.82 3.03 18.32
C LEU A 16 9.36 3.07 18.28
N ILE A 17 9.92 4.27 18.12
CA ILE A 17 11.35 4.54 18.25
C ILE A 17 11.59 5.15 19.63
N GLY A 18 12.32 4.40 20.47
CA GLY A 18 12.68 4.79 21.82
C GLY A 18 13.88 5.73 21.90
N ARG A 19 14.33 6.04 23.12
CA ARG A 19 15.36 7.07 23.35
C ARG A 19 16.76 6.59 22.99
N GLU A 20 17.03 5.30 23.18
CA GLU A 20 18.29 4.63 22.83
C GLU A 20 18.24 4.03 21.43
N ARG A 21 17.26 4.45 20.60
CA ARG A 21 16.99 3.97 19.24
C ARG A 21 16.53 2.52 19.17
N GLU A 22 16.10 1.95 20.29
CA GLU A 22 15.34 0.71 20.32
C GLU A 22 14.05 0.85 19.51
N VAL A 23 13.70 -0.18 18.76
CA VAL A 23 12.52 -0.18 17.89
C VAL A 23 11.56 -1.28 18.30
N LEU A 24 10.32 -0.90 18.59
CA LEU A 24 9.21 -1.81 18.86
C LEU A 24 8.22 -1.77 17.70
N TYR A 25 8.03 -2.91 17.03
CA TYR A 25 7.02 -3.08 15.99
C TYR A 25 5.78 -3.78 16.54
N PHE A 26 4.61 -3.31 16.16
CA PHE A 26 3.35 -3.97 16.45
C PHE A 26 2.31 -3.68 15.36
N GLY A 27 1.18 -4.38 15.41
CA GLY A 27 0.10 -4.20 14.43
C GLY A 27 -1.25 -4.00 15.10
N THR A 28 -2.12 -3.26 14.42
CA THR A 28 -3.53 -3.07 14.80
C THR A 28 -4.42 -3.30 13.59
N GLU A 29 -5.73 -3.14 13.76
CA GLU A 29 -6.59 -2.93 12.59
C GLU A 29 -6.24 -1.61 11.88
N GLY A 30 -6.72 -1.48 10.65
CA GLY A 30 -6.50 -0.31 9.81
C GLY A 30 -7.56 0.76 10.05
N TYR A 31 -7.13 2.02 10.09
CA TYR A 31 -8.00 3.17 10.31
C TYR A 31 -8.04 4.03 9.05
N ASN A 32 -9.18 4.03 8.37
CA ASN A 32 -9.43 4.89 7.21
C ASN A 32 -10.56 5.86 7.56
N PRO A 33 -10.28 7.18 7.60
CA PRO A 33 -11.20 8.18 8.16
C PRO A 33 -12.46 8.43 7.31
N TYR A 34 -12.58 7.83 6.12
CA TYR A 34 -13.85 7.83 5.38
C TYR A 34 -14.89 6.85 5.95
N TYR A 35 -14.43 5.82 6.68
CA TYR A 35 -15.30 4.74 7.16
C TYR A 35 -15.45 4.71 8.68
N VAL A 36 -14.52 5.33 9.41
CA VAL A 36 -14.51 5.33 10.88
C VAL A 36 -14.29 6.73 11.41
N ASP A 37 -14.90 7.04 12.56
CA ASP A 37 -14.77 8.32 13.24
C ASP A 37 -13.67 8.31 14.32
N SER A 38 -13.40 9.50 14.89
CA SER A 38 -12.34 9.69 15.87
C SER A 38 -12.59 8.94 17.18
N GLN A 39 -13.86 8.74 17.55
CA GLN A 39 -14.24 8.01 18.76
C GLN A 39 -13.93 6.52 18.62
N TYR A 40 -14.30 5.92 17.48
CA TYR A 40 -14.01 4.52 17.18
C TYR A 40 -12.50 4.27 17.15
N ILE A 41 -11.74 5.10 16.42
CA ILE A 41 -10.28 4.97 16.33
C ILE A 41 -9.65 5.03 17.72
N ARG A 42 -10.05 6.01 18.53
CA ARG A 42 -9.55 6.15 19.90
C ARG A 42 -9.80 4.89 20.73
N GLN A 43 -11.03 4.36 20.72
CA GLN A 43 -11.39 3.20 21.52
C GLN A 43 -10.68 1.92 21.05
N SER A 44 -10.63 1.70 19.74
CA SER A 44 -9.91 0.59 19.14
C SER A 44 -8.43 0.63 19.49
N LEU A 45 -7.77 1.77 19.22
CA LEU A 45 -6.34 1.92 19.44
C LEU A 45 -5.98 1.88 20.94
N HIS A 46 -6.82 2.45 21.81
CA HIS A 46 -6.65 2.32 23.26
C HIS A 46 -6.54 0.86 23.70
N SER A 47 -7.31 -0.03 23.08
CA SER A 47 -7.38 -1.45 23.41
C SER A 47 -6.29 -2.27 22.72
N ALA A 48 -5.83 -1.83 21.55
CA ALA A 48 -4.84 -2.54 20.74
C ALA A 48 -3.38 -2.16 21.05
N LEU A 49 -3.14 -1.00 21.69
CA LEU A 49 -1.79 -0.56 22.05
C LEU A 49 -1.13 -1.52 23.05
N PRO A 50 0.08 -2.03 22.76
CA PRO A 50 0.85 -2.84 23.71
C PRO A 50 1.13 -2.07 25.01
N ALA A 51 1.22 -2.80 26.12
CA ALA A 51 1.58 -2.23 27.43
C ALA A 51 2.96 -1.56 27.41
N ASP A 52 3.86 -2.04 26.54
CA ASP A 52 5.22 -1.52 26.37
C ASP A 52 5.29 -0.18 25.60
N VAL A 53 4.14 0.39 25.19
CA VAL A 53 4.09 1.72 24.59
C VAL A 53 3.83 2.78 25.68
N PRO A 54 4.85 3.52 26.15
CA PRO A 54 4.69 4.51 27.21
C PRO A 54 4.05 5.80 26.65
N ARG A 55 2.71 5.84 26.59
CA ARG A 55 1.94 6.94 25.98
C ARG A 55 2.36 8.34 26.45
N ALA A 56 2.71 8.48 27.73
CA ALA A 56 3.11 9.76 28.33
C ALA A 56 4.53 10.23 27.93
N GLU A 57 5.34 9.37 27.31
CA GLU A 57 6.70 9.64 26.84
C GLU A 57 6.81 9.79 25.32
N VAL A 58 5.72 9.48 24.61
CA VAL A 58 5.60 9.76 23.18
C VAL A 58 5.50 11.27 22.99
N THR A 59 6.45 11.83 22.25
CA THR A 59 6.56 13.27 21.97
C THR A 59 6.12 13.61 20.56
N GLU A 60 6.10 12.63 19.67
CA GLU A 60 5.66 12.76 18.29
C GLU A 60 4.89 11.53 17.85
N VAL A 61 3.81 11.73 17.11
CA VAL A 61 3.08 10.67 16.41
C VAL A 61 2.96 11.04 14.94
N HIS A 62 3.50 10.20 14.07
CA HIS A 62 3.43 10.33 12.61
C HIS A 62 2.54 9.23 12.06
N PHE A 63 1.31 9.57 11.67
CA PHE A 63 0.35 8.63 11.13
C PHE A 63 0.23 8.81 9.62
N TYR A 64 0.48 7.74 8.87
CA TYR A 64 0.24 7.69 7.43
C TYR A 64 -0.85 6.70 7.12
N GLY A 65 -1.81 7.05 6.25
CA GLY A 65 -2.81 6.07 5.90
C GLY A 65 -3.66 6.36 4.67
N ALA A 66 -4.26 5.29 4.17
CA ALA A 66 -5.18 5.34 3.05
C ALA A 66 -6.40 6.19 3.42
N GLY A 67 -6.71 7.17 2.58
CA GLY A 67 -7.81 8.11 2.79
C GLY A 67 -7.53 9.21 3.82
N CYS A 68 -6.29 9.35 4.28
CA CYS A 68 -5.85 10.51 5.04
C CYS A 68 -5.50 11.64 4.07
N GLU A 69 -6.40 12.59 3.95
CA GLU A 69 -6.32 13.76 3.08
C GLU A 69 -6.61 15.01 3.93
N PRO A 70 -6.35 16.24 3.43
CA PRO A 70 -6.65 17.46 4.18
C PRO A 70 -8.11 17.56 4.64
N SER A 71 -9.04 16.90 3.95
CA SER A 71 -10.46 16.87 4.31
C SER A 71 -10.80 15.92 5.47
N THR A 72 -9.94 14.93 5.76
CA THR A 72 -10.18 13.84 6.71
C THR A 72 -9.12 13.71 7.81
N GLU A 73 -7.97 14.40 7.68
CA GLU A 73 -6.84 14.32 8.62
C GLU A 73 -7.24 14.63 10.07
N MET A 74 -8.23 15.51 10.26
CA MET A 74 -8.69 15.93 11.58
C MET A 74 -9.31 14.78 12.38
N VAL A 75 -9.95 13.81 11.70
CA VAL A 75 -10.54 12.62 12.34
C VAL A 75 -9.45 11.79 13.01
N ILE A 76 -8.34 11.56 12.31
CA ILE A 76 -7.18 10.84 12.83
C ILE A 76 -6.50 11.67 13.93
N SER A 77 -6.24 12.95 13.67
CA SER A 77 -5.48 13.80 14.60
C SER A 77 -6.19 13.96 15.94
N GLN A 78 -7.53 14.06 15.96
CA GLN A 78 -8.31 14.12 17.20
C GLN A 78 -8.22 12.82 18.01
N ALA A 79 -8.31 11.66 17.33
CA ALA A 79 -8.23 10.37 18.00
C ALA A 79 -6.85 10.15 18.64
N LEU A 80 -5.78 10.47 17.91
CA LEU A 80 -4.40 10.32 18.38
C LEU A 80 -4.06 11.33 19.46
N GLY A 81 -4.47 12.60 19.32
CA GLY A 81 -4.23 13.64 20.33
C GLY A 81 -4.88 13.30 21.68
N ALA A 82 -6.03 12.62 21.67
CA ALA A 82 -6.68 12.14 22.89
C ALA A 82 -5.98 10.94 23.56
N LEU A 83 -5.10 10.23 22.85
CA LEU A 83 -4.33 9.09 23.39
C LEU A 83 -2.90 9.48 23.78
N PHE A 84 -2.34 10.48 23.10
CA PHE A 84 -0.97 10.95 23.24
C PHE A 84 -0.96 12.46 23.52
N GLU A 85 -1.48 12.87 24.67
CA GLU A 85 -1.76 14.28 25.03
C GLU A 85 -0.55 15.23 24.95
N ARG A 86 0.67 14.68 25.03
CA ARG A 86 1.93 15.46 24.98
C ARG A 86 2.61 15.42 23.62
N ALA A 87 2.07 14.65 22.67
CA ALA A 87 2.73 14.44 21.39
C ALA A 87 2.29 15.47 20.35
N ALA A 88 3.24 15.93 19.54
CA ALA A 88 2.93 16.58 18.27
C ALA A 88 2.39 15.51 17.30
N ILE A 89 1.22 15.76 16.70
CA ILE A 89 0.56 14.81 15.80
C ILE A 89 0.73 15.31 14.36
N SER A 90 1.26 14.44 13.49
CA SER A 90 1.28 14.63 12.05
C SER A 90 0.49 13.50 11.38
N VAL A 91 -0.35 13.87 10.42
CA VAL A 91 -1.14 12.93 9.62
C VAL A 91 -0.79 13.16 8.15
N GLY A 92 -0.47 12.10 7.43
CA GLY A 92 -0.15 12.15 6.00
C GLY A 92 -0.81 11.02 5.23
N SER A 93 -0.76 11.12 3.90
CA SER A 93 -1.27 10.07 3.01
C SER A 93 -0.39 8.82 3.02
N ASP A 94 -0.94 7.70 2.54
CA ASP A 94 -0.17 6.48 2.25
C ASP A 94 0.94 6.72 1.21
N LEU A 95 0.70 7.63 0.26
CA LEU A 95 1.68 8.09 -0.73
C LEU A 95 2.92 8.72 -0.08
N GLU A 96 2.71 9.59 0.91
CA GLU A 96 3.82 10.19 1.65
C GLU A 96 4.60 9.16 2.45
N ALA A 97 3.90 8.19 3.06
CA ALA A 97 4.55 7.06 3.72
C ALA A 97 5.43 6.28 2.75
N ALA A 98 4.90 5.95 1.58
CA ALA A 98 5.63 5.24 0.55
C ALA A 98 6.87 6.02 0.10
N ALA A 99 6.72 7.30 -0.23
CA ALA A 99 7.81 8.16 -0.66
C ALA A 99 8.92 8.25 0.39
N LYS A 100 8.59 8.55 1.65
CA LYS A 100 9.57 8.64 2.75
C LYS A 100 10.26 7.30 3.01
N ALA A 101 9.51 6.20 3.00
CA ALA A 101 10.06 4.87 3.21
C ALA A 101 11.01 4.42 2.09
N LEU A 102 10.74 4.82 0.85
CA LEU A 102 11.49 4.41 -0.32
C LEU A 102 12.69 5.30 -0.61
N LEU A 103 12.49 6.62 -0.50
CA LEU A 103 13.41 7.65 -1.00
C LEU A 103 14.09 8.45 0.12
N GLY A 104 13.61 8.35 1.36
CA GLY A 104 14.11 9.15 2.47
C GLY A 104 13.93 10.64 2.20
N ASN A 105 15.04 11.40 2.20
CA ASN A 105 15.08 12.83 1.87
C ASN A 105 15.54 13.10 0.41
N GLN A 106 15.49 12.12 -0.48
CA GLN A 106 15.91 12.27 -1.87
C GLN A 106 14.72 12.45 -2.80
N PRO A 107 14.82 13.30 -3.83
CA PRO A 107 13.79 13.38 -4.86
C PRO A 107 13.73 12.08 -5.67
N GLY A 108 12.54 11.71 -6.15
CA GLY A 108 12.38 10.50 -6.94
C GLY A 108 10.95 10.13 -7.26
N PHE A 109 10.80 9.00 -7.95
CA PHE A 109 9.51 8.37 -8.21
C PHE A 109 9.23 7.27 -7.19
N ALA A 110 8.03 7.28 -6.62
CA ALA A 110 7.54 6.26 -5.69
C ALA A 110 6.18 5.72 -6.14
N ALA A 111 5.99 4.42 -6.01
CA ALA A 111 4.76 3.73 -6.33
C ALA A 111 4.31 2.81 -5.19
N ILE A 112 3.00 2.62 -5.07
CA ILE A 112 2.36 1.62 -4.23
C ILE A 112 1.71 0.60 -5.17
N LEU A 113 2.04 -0.68 -5.05
CA LEU A 113 1.33 -1.80 -5.68
C LEU A 113 0.97 -2.83 -4.61
N GLY A 114 -0.24 -2.70 -4.07
CA GLY A 114 -0.82 -3.57 -3.06
C GLY A 114 -2.21 -4.05 -3.48
N THR A 115 -3.21 -3.87 -2.59
CA THR A 115 -4.62 -4.09 -2.98
C THR A 115 -5.02 -3.17 -4.13
N GLY A 116 -4.65 -1.89 -4.05
CA GLY A 116 -4.77 -0.90 -5.12
C GLY A 116 -3.39 -0.41 -5.60
N THR A 117 -3.41 0.60 -6.45
CA THR A 117 -2.21 1.24 -6.99
C THR A 117 -2.20 2.72 -6.62
N ASN A 118 -1.02 3.29 -6.42
CA ASN A 118 -0.86 4.73 -6.40
C ASN A 118 0.58 5.14 -6.77
N THR A 119 0.80 6.36 -7.26
CA THR A 119 2.12 6.79 -7.77
C THR A 119 2.38 8.28 -7.51
N CYS A 120 3.64 8.67 -7.37
CA CYS A 120 4.04 10.08 -7.30
C CYS A 120 5.48 10.38 -7.69
N ILE A 121 5.73 11.67 -7.94
CA ILE A 121 7.04 12.30 -7.82
C ILE A 121 7.13 12.99 -6.46
N TYR A 122 8.22 12.71 -5.76
CA TYR A 122 8.60 13.26 -4.47
C TYR A 122 9.83 14.16 -4.65
N ASP A 123 9.89 15.31 -3.97
CA ASP A 123 11.03 16.24 -4.07
C ASP A 123 12.09 16.06 -2.97
N GLY A 124 11.90 15.10 -2.06
CA GLY A 124 12.72 14.92 -0.87
C GLY A 124 12.07 15.46 0.41
N ALA A 125 10.95 16.18 0.31
CA ALA A 125 10.17 16.66 1.44
C ALA A 125 8.67 16.36 1.27
N THR A 126 8.08 16.66 0.10
CA THR A 126 6.65 16.49 -0.19
C THR A 126 6.39 15.87 -1.56
N VAL A 127 5.17 15.35 -1.73
CA VAL A 127 4.69 14.89 -3.04
C VAL A 127 4.39 16.12 -3.91
N THR A 128 5.04 16.19 -5.07
CA THR A 128 4.87 17.32 -6.01
C THR A 128 3.95 17.01 -7.17
N HIS A 129 3.87 15.73 -7.56
CA HIS A 129 3.00 15.26 -8.63
C HIS A 129 2.44 13.90 -8.26
N SER A 130 1.16 13.70 -8.52
CA SER A 130 0.49 12.39 -8.47
C SER A 130 -0.53 12.30 -9.60
N ILE A 131 -0.81 11.08 -10.03
CA ILE A 131 -1.88 10.76 -10.98
C ILE A 131 -2.91 9.94 -10.20
N ASP A 132 -4.17 10.36 -10.26
CA ASP A 132 -5.27 9.66 -9.59
C ASP A 132 -5.36 8.21 -10.10
N PRO A 133 -5.29 7.20 -9.22
CA PRO A 133 -5.35 5.80 -9.63
C PRO A 133 -6.75 5.34 -10.05
N LEU A 134 -7.78 6.18 -9.87
CA LEU A 134 -9.19 5.93 -10.21
C LEU A 134 -9.84 4.74 -9.50
N GLY A 135 -9.10 4.09 -8.59
CA GLY A 135 -9.53 2.96 -7.79
C GLY A 135 -9.90 1.71 -8.60
N TYR A 136 -10.19 0.61 -7.89
CA TYR A 136 -10.34 -0.73 -8.48
C TYR A 136 -11.36 -0.85 -9.62
N MET A 137 -12.35 0.03 -9.67
CA MET A 137 -13.40 -0.01 -10.67
C MET A 137 -12.93 0.56 -12.01
N LEU A 138 -12.27 1.73 -11.99
CA LEU A 138 -11.93 2.50 -13.18
C LEU A 138 -10.44 2.44 -13.56
N GLY A 139 -9.54 2.17 -12.60
CA GLY A 139 -8.10 2.07 -12.82
C GLY A 139 -7.47 1.01 -11.92
N ASP A 140 -6.56 1.44 -11.03
CA ASP A 140 -5.74 0.60 -10.14
C ASP A 140 -4.83 -0.37 -10.91
N GLU A 141 -4.38 0.00 -12.11
CA GLU A 141 -3.53 -0.82 -12.97
C GLU A 141 -2.28 -1.34 -12.22
N GLY A 142 -1.92 -2.60 -12.44
CA GLY A 142 -0.82 -3.27 -11.73
C GLY A 142 -1.12 -3.70 -10.30
N SER A 143 -2.25 -3.29 -9.71
CA SER A 143 -2.62 -3.71 -8.35
C SER A 143 -3.09 -5.16 -8.27
N GLY A 144 -3.22 -5.66 -7.05
CA GLY A 144 -3.79 -6.97 -6.77
C GLY A 144 -5.25 -7.03 -7.20
N SER A 145 -6.02 -5.96 -6.96
CA SER A 145 -7.42 -5.89 -7.40
C SER A 145 -7.52 -5.98 -8.92
N TYR A 146 -6.60 -5.36 -9.65
CA TYR A 146 -6.57 -5.36 -11.11
C TYR A 146 -6.18 -6.72 -11.68
N ILE A 147 -5.10 -7.31 -11.18
CA ILE A 147 -4.66 -8.68 -11.54
C ILE A 147 -5.77 -9.70 -11.24
N GLY A 148 -6.35 -9.63 -10.05
CA GLY A 148 -7.45 -10.51 -9.66
C GLY A 148 -8.70 -10.32 -10.52
N LYS A 149 -9.05 -9.07 -10.87
CA LYS A 149 -10.14 -8.75 -11.79
C LYS A 149 -9.90 -9.37 -13.17
N LYS A 150 -8.69 -9.28 -13.73
CA LYS A 150 -8.34 -9.93 -15.00
C LYS A 150 -8.54 -11.44 -14.93
N LEU A 151 -8.08 -12.10 -13.86
CA LEU A 151 -8.29 -13.54 -13.64
C LEU A 151 -9.78 -13.91 -13.54
N LEU A 152 -10.56 -13.17 -12.74
CA LEU A 152 -11.99 -13.42 -12.57
C LEU A 152 -12.76 -13.23 -13.89
N ILE A 153 -12.39 -12.21 -14.69
CA ILE A 153 -12.96 -12.02 -16.03
C ILE A 153 -12.66 -13.21 -16.92
N ALA A 154 -11.40 -13.66 -16.98
CA ALA A 154 -11.01 -14.83 -17.78
C ALA A 154 -11.74 -16.11 -17.33
N TYR A 155 -11.88 -16.33 -16.03
CA TYR A 155 -12.62 -17.47 -15.47
C TYR A 155 -14.12 -17.44 -15.82
N CYS A 156 -14.78 -16.30 -15.62
CA CYS A 156 -16.21 -16.11 -15.87
C CYS A 156 -16.60 -16.10 -17.35
N ARG A 157 -15.64 -15.78 -18.24
CA ARG A 157 -15.78 -15.81 -19.70
C ARG A 157 -15.28 -17.10 -20.34
N GLU A 158 -14.79 -18.05 -19.55
CA GLU A 158 -14.30 -19.35 -20.02
C GLU A 158 -13.00 -19.28 -20.83
N TYR A 159 -12.22 -18.20 -20.69
CA TYR A 159 -10.95 -18.01 -21.40
C TYR A 159 -9.77 -18.64 -20.66
N LEU A 160 -9.92 -18.90 -19.35
CA LEU A 160 -8.89 -19.56 -18.57
C LEU A 160 -8.70 -21.01 -19.07
N PRO A 161 -7.46 -21.47 -19.33
CA PRO A 161 -7.19 -22.84 -19.77
C PRO A 161 -7.84 -23.88 -18.87
N LEU A 162 -8.33 -24.98 -19.44
CA LEU A 162 -9.12 -25.98 -18.71
C LEU A 162 -8.44 -26.49 -17.41
N PRO A 163 -7.14 -26.81 -17.39
CA PRO A 163 -6.47 -27.22 -16.15
C PRO A 163 -6.49 -26.13 -15.07
N MET A 164 -6.19 -24.87 -15.44
CA MET A 164 -6.21 -23.73 -14.52
C MET A 164 -7.62 -23.43 -14.02
N ARG A 165 -8.63 -23.60 -14.87
CA ARG A 165 -10.03 -23.45 -14.52
C ARG A 165 -10.49 -24.47 -13.49
N GLN A 166 -10.10 -25.74 -13.67
CA GLN A 166 -10.38 -26.80 -12.71
C GLN A 166 -9.69 -26.55 -11.37
N GLN A 167 -8.43 -26.12 -11.38
CA GLN A 167 -7.69 -25.75 -10.17
C GLN A 167 -8.32 -24.56 -9.45
N PHE A 168 -8.72 -23.51 -10.18
CA PHE A 168 -9.40 -22.36 -9.61
C PHE A 168 -10.72 -22.78 -8.92
N LEU A 169 -11.55 -23.57 -9.61
CA LEU A 169 -12.79 -24.08 -9.05
C LEU A 169 -12.55 -24.97 -7.83
N SER A 170 -11.55 -25.86 -7.87
CA SER A 170 -11.22 -26.72 -6.73
C SER A 170 -10.68 -25.95 -5.54
N THR A 171 -9.95 -24.85 -5.77
CA THR A 171 -9.34 -24.05 -4.71
C THR A 171 -10.37 -23.16 -4.01
N TYR A 172 -11.26 -22.54 -4.80
CA TYR A 172 -12.16 -21.49 -4.28
C TYR A 172 -13.63 -21.91 -4.18
N GLY A 173 -14.07 -22.93 -4.93
CA GLY A 173 -15.47 -23.38 -4.95
C GLY A 173 -16.45 -22.29 -5.42
N LEU A 174 -15.97 -21.32 -6.19
CA LEU A 174 -16.74 -20.16 -6.63
C LEU A 174 -17.36 -20.39 -8.02
N THR A 175 -18.68 -20.22 -8.10
CA THR A 175 -19.40 -20.15 -9.37
C THR A 175 -19.40 -18.71 -9.90
N LYS A 176 -19.73 -18.53 -11.19
CA LYS A 176 -19.86 -17.21 -11.80
C LYS A 176 -20.87 -16.33 -11.06
N GLU A 177 -22.00 -16.90 -10.64
CA GLU A 177 -23.08 -16.20 -9.93
C GLU A 177 -22.59 -15.66 -8.58
N LYS A 178 -21.86 -16.50 -7.82
CA LYS A 178 -21.26 -16.08 -6.54
C LYS A 178 -20.23 -14.97 -6.74
N ILE A 179 -19.40 -15.05 -7.79
CA ILE A 179 -18.44 -13.99 -8.10
C ILE A 179 -19.16 -12.68 -8.39
N MET A 180 -20.21 -12.69 -9.20
CA MET A 180 -21.00 -11.48 -9.50
C MET A 180 -21.65 -10.92 -8.22
N GLU A 181 -22.20 -11.75 -7.36
CA GLU A 181 -22.74 -11.30 -6.06
C GLU A 181 -21.67 -10.62 -5.20
N ARG A 182 -20.50 -11.26 -5.03
CA ARG A 182 -19.38 -10.73 -4.24
C ARG A 182 -18.81 -9.42 -4.79
N VAL A 183 -18.85 -9.20 -6.10
CA VAL A 183 -18.30 -7.99 -6.73
C VAL A 183 -19.28 -6.81 -6.69
N TYR A 184 -20.58 -7.07 -6.86
CA TYR A 184 -21.57 -6.01 -7.05
C TYR A 184 -22.45 -5.71 -5.82
N LYS A 185 -22.56 -6.65 -4.87
CA LYS A 185 -23.46 -6.50 -3.72
C LYS A 185 -22.74 -6.44 -2.39
N ASP A 186 -21.61 -7.12 -2.26
CA ASP A 186 -20.90 -7.21 -0.98
C ASP A 186 -19.93 -6.04 -0.79
N PRO A 187 -19.69 -5.63 0.48
CA PRO A 187 -18.69 -4.62 0.77
C PRO A 187 -17.27 -5.12 0.43
N LEU A 188 -16.37 -4.16 0.15
CA LEU A 188 -14.92 -4.42 -0.06
C LEU A 188 -14.61 -5.32 -1.27
N ALA A 189 -15.34 -5.12 -2.38
CA ALA A 189 -15.13 -5.84 -3.64
C ALA A 189 -13.68 -5.74 -4.16
N ASN A 190 -12.99 -4.63 -3.93
CA ASN A 190 -11.57 -4.48 -4.23
C ASN A 190 -10.71 -5.55 -3.53
N ARG A 191 -10.89 -5.76 -2.22
CA ARG A 191 -10.16 -6.79 -1.47
C ARG A 191 -10.51 -8.20 -1.92
N PHE A 192 -11.79 -8.44 -2.23
CA PHE A 192 -12.22 -9.71 -2.80
C PHE A 192 -11.46 -10.00 -4.10
N CYS A 193 -11.43 -9.06 -5.04
CA CYS A 193 -10.66 -9.19 -6.27
C CYS A 193 -9.16 -9.39 -5.97
N ALA A 194 -8.57 -8.57 -5.10
CA ALA A 194 -7.15 -8.66 -4.77
C ALA A 194 -6.72 -10.01 -4.19
N GLY A 195 -7.62 -10.71 -3.50
CA GLY A 195 -7.37 -12.05 -2.97
C GLY A 195 -6.97 -13.07 -4.04
N PHE A 196 -7.37 -12.87 -5.30
CA PHE A 196 -7.08 -13.79 -6.39
C PHE A 196 -5.70 -13.56 -7.05
N ALA A 197 -5.00 -12.46 -6.74
CA ALA A 197 -3.62 -12.27 -7.18
C ALA A 197 -2.68 -13.38 -6.63
N LYS A 198 -3.02 -13.98 -5.49
CA LYS A 198 -2.31 -15.15 -4.95
C LYS A 198 -2.39 -16.36 -5.87
N PHE A 199 -3.56 -16.61 -6.48
CA PHE A 199 -3.71 -17.69 -7.46
C PHE A 199 -2.79 -17.44 -8.66
N VAL A 200 -2.80 -16.21 -9.20
CA VAL A 200 -1.93 -15.82 -10.32
C VAL A 200 -0.47 -16.05 -9.97
N LYS A 201 -0.02 -15.61 -8.77
CA LYS A 201 1.36 -15.80 -8.34
C LYS A 201 1.79 -17.28 -8.25
N GLN A 202 0.87 -18.15 -7.85
CA GLN A 202 1.12 -19.58 -7.66
C GLN A 202 1.21 -20.36 -8.97
N HIS A 203 0.70 -19.81 -10.07
CA HIS A 203 0.60 -20.49 -11.37
C HIS A 203 1.28 -19.68 -12.50
N LEU A 204 2.37 -18.97 -12.19
CA LEU A 204 3.16 -18.21 -13.18
C LEU A 204 3.94 -19.12 -14.15
N ASP A 205 3.92 -20.43 -13.94
CA ASP A 205 4.42 -21.44 -14.87
C ASP A 205 3.46 -21.70 -16.06
N ASP A 206 2.19 -21.33 -15.95
CA ASP A 206 1.24 -21.31 -17.05
C ASP A 206 1.33 -19.97 -17.82
N ASP A 207 1.56 -20.05 -19.13
CA ASP A 207 1.77 -18.87 -19.98
C ASP A 207 0.57 -17.91 -19.99
N PHE A 208 -0.66 -18.44 -19.95
CA PHE A 208 -1.86 -17.61 -19.94
C PHE A 208 -1.98 -16.84 -18.61
N VAL A 209 -1.77 -17.53 -17.49
CA VAL A 209 -1.83 -16.90 -16.16
C VAL A 209 -0.71 -15.91 -15.95
N ARG A 210 0.51 -16.22 -16.42
CA ARG A 210 1.63 -15.27 -16.45
C ARG A 210 1.28 -14.02 -17.23
N GLY A 211 0.71 -14.17 -18.42
CA GLY A 211 0.29 -13.04 -19.27
C GLY A 211 -0.69 -12.09 -18.58
N LEU A 212 -1.57 -12.59 -17.69
CA LEU A 212 -2.48 -11.71 -16.93
C LEU A 212 -1.73 -10.74 -16.01
N ALA A 213 -0.63 -11.17 -15.40
CA ALA A 213 0.20 -10.34 -14.53
C ALA A 213 1.11 -9.41 -15.35
N GLU A 214 1.69 -9.91 -16.44
CA GLU A 214 2.51 -9.10 -17.35
C GLU A 214 1.69 -7.95 -17.93
N ASP A 215 0.51 -8.25 -18.49
CA ASP A 215 -0.42 -7.25 -19.01
C ASP A 215 -0.79 -6.22 -17.93
N ALA A 216 -1.01 -6.64 -16.69
CA ALA A 216 -1.33 -5.72 -15.60
C ALA A 216 -0.21 -4.72 -15.32
N PHE A 217 1.06 -5.14 -15.40
CA PHE A 217 2.20 -4.22 -15.23
C PHE A 217 2.45 -3.36 -16.47
N HIS A 218 2.23 -3.89 -17.67
CA HIS A 218 2.25 -3.07 -18.89
C HIS A 218 1.17 -1.98 -18.83
N ASP A 219 -0.05 -2.33 -18.41
CA ASP A 219 -1.14 -1.37 -18.20
C ASP A 219 -0.76 -0.32 -17.15
N PHE A 220 -0.09 -0.72 -16.04
CA PHE A 220 0.41 0.21 -15.02
C PHE A 220 1.39 1.23 -15.60
N PHE A 221 2.34 0.78 -16.42
CA PHE A 221 3.30 1.68 -17.06
C PHE A 221 2.63 2.59 -18.08
N ASN A 222 1.77 2.04 -18.93
CA ASN A 222 1.09 2.78 -19.98
C ASN A 222 0.11 3.83 -19.43
N ALA A 223 -0.66 3.49 -18.39
CA ALA A 223 -1.71 4.34 -17.85
C ALA A 223 -1.18 5.36 -16.81
N LEU A 224 -0.11 5.02 -16.08
CA LEU A 224 0.39 5.87 -14.98
C LEU A 224 1.85 6.28 -15.20
N VAL A 225 2.80 5.35 -15.15
CA VAL A 225 4.24 5.68 -15.04
C VAL A 225 4.73 6.54 -16.21
N CYS A 226 4.37 6.19 -17.45
CA CYS A 226 4.84 6.89 -18.65
C CYS A 226 4.30 8.32 -18.79
N HIS A 227 3.28 8.68 -18.02
CA HIS A 227 2.68 10.02 -18.05
C HIS A 227 3.36 11.00 -17.10
N TYR A 228 4.31 10.54 -16.27
CA TYR A 228 5.08 11.44 -15.41
C TYR A 228 6.16 12.20 -16.20
N PRO A 229 6.36 13.50 -15.92
CA PRO A 229 7.41 14.29 -16.54
C PRO A 229 8.79 13.66 -16.27
N GLY A 230 9.50 13.28 -17.33
CA GLY A 230 10.83 12.70 -17.23
C GLY A 230 10.87 11.33 -16.54
N TYR A 231 9.78 10.54 -16.56
CA TYR A 231 9.68 9.25 -15.84
C TYR A 231 10.92 8.35 -15.98
N ALA A 232 11.47 8.24 -17.19
CA ALA A 232 12.62 7.38 -17.51
C ALA A 232 13.94 7.81 -16.83
N SER A 233 14.02 9.05 -16.32
CA SER A 233 15.18 9.53 -15.54
C SER A 233 15.15 9.12 -14.07
N TYR A 234 13.98 8.67 -13.58
CA TYR A 234 13.83 8.17 -12.22
C TYR A 234 14.07 6.66 -12.15
N THR A 235 14.22 6.16 -10.92
CA THR A 235 14.17 4.73 -10.64
C THR A 235 12.79 4.32 -10.18
N LEU A 236 12.34 3.12 -10.55
CA LEU A 236 11.10 2.53 -10.05
C LEU A 236 11.32 2.10 -8.60
N ASN A 237 10.86 2.92 -7.66
CA ASN A 237 10.79 2.56 -6.25
C ASN A 237 9.36 2.19 -5.91
N CYS A 238 9.15 1.03 -5.29
CA CYS A 238 7.81 0.52 -5.09
C CYS A 238 7.62 -0.16 -3.73
N VAL A 239 6.48 0.09 -3.10
CA VAL A 239 6.05 -0.59 -1.88
C VAL A 239 4.77 -1.38 -2.12
N GLY A 240 4.60 -2.47 -1.38
CA GLY A 240 3.35 -3.22 -1.33
C GLY A 240 3.52 -4.69 -1.66
N SER A 241 2.50 -5.48 -1.31
CA SER A 241 2.54 -6.93 -1.46
C SER A 241 2.68 -7.39 -2.90
N ILE A 242 2.06 -6.70 -3.86
CA ILE A 242 2.15 -7.07 -5.28
C ILE A 242 3.52 -6.71 -5.82
N ALA A 243 4.01 -5.49 -5.54
CA ALA A 243 5.38 -5.09 -5.91
C ALA A 243 6.41 -6.11 -5.41
N PHE A 244 6.29 -6.53 -4.15
CA PHE A 244 7.24 -7.45 -3.54
C PHE A 244 7.16 -8.88 -4.09
N HIS A 245 5.95 -9.46 -4.18
CA HIS A 245 5.79 -10.84 -4.62
C HIS A 245 5.96 -11.04 -6.14
N PHE A 246 5.77 -9.98 -6.93
CA PHE A 246 5.97 -9.98 -8.38
C PHE A 246 7.21 -9.16 -8.81
N ALA A 247 8.16 -8.94 -7.89
CA ALA A 247 9.29 -8.03 -8.10
C ALA A 247 10.09 -8.32 -9.38
N ASP A 248 10.30 -9.59 -9.74
CA ASP A 248 11.08 -9.95 -10.92
C ASP A 248 10.37 -9.52 -12.21
N MET A 249 9.08 -9.82 -12.32
CA MET A 249 8.26 -9.38 -13.45
C MET A 249 8.16 -7.85 -13.51
N LEU A 250 7.98 -7.18 -12.37
CA LEU A 250 7.93 -5.73 -12.32
C LEU A 250 9.24 -5.07 -12.77
N LYS A 251 10.40 -5.66 -12.42
CA LYS A 251 11.72 -5.23 -12.89
C LYS A 251 11.87 -5.39 -14.40
N GLU A 252 11.43 -6.52 -14.94
CA GLU A 252 11.44 -6.80 -16.37
C GLU A 252 10.57 -5.78 -17.13
N THR A 253 9.36 -5.50 -16.63
CA THR A 253 8.50 -4.46 -17.20
C THR A 253 9.16 -3.08 -17.10
N ALA A 254 9.75 -2.70 -15.96
CA ALA A 254 10.43 -1.42 -15.83
C ALA A 254 11.57 -1.26 -16.85
N ALA A 255 12.38 -2.30 -17.02
CA ALA A 255 13.46 -2.33 -18.01
C ALA A 255 12.92 -2.22 -19.44
N HIS A 256 11.79 -2.87 -19.76
CA HIS A 256 11.12 -2.75 -21.05
C HIS A 256 10.72 -1.30 -21.39
N TYR A 257 10.26 -0.53 -20.39
CA TYR A 257 9.93 0.89 -20.54
C TYR A 257 11.13 1.84 -20.35
N GLY A 258 12.35 1.31 -20.26
CA GLY A 258 13.57 2.13 -20.13
C GLY A 258 13.73 2.81 -18.77
N MET A 259 13.08 2.30 -17.72
CA MET A 259 13.18 2.80 -16.35
C MET A 259 14.02 1.85 -15.49
N ALA A 260 15.05 2.36 -14.84
CA ALA A 260 15.86 1.55 -13.92
C ALA A 260 15.05 1.17 -12.66
N THR A 261 15.30 0.00 -12.06
CA THR A 261 14.65 -0.36 -10.79
C THR A 261 15.44 0.19 -9.60
N GLY A 262 14.72 0.76 -8.63
CA GLY A 262 15.26 1.17 -7.33
C GLY A 262 14.86 0.21 -6.21
N ARG A 263 14.39 0.77 -5.08
CA ARG A 263 14.00 0.00 -3.89
C ARG A 263 12.62 -0.63 -4.07
N ILE A 264 12.49 -1.93 -3.84
CA ILE A 264 11.19 -2.62 -3.76
C ILE A 264 11.07 -3.24 -2.37
N ILE A 265 10.06 -2.84 -1.59
CA ILE A 265 9.82 -3.33 -0.23
C ILE A 265 8.37 -3.76 -0.04
N GLN A 266 8.12 -4.67 0.90
CA GLN A 266 6.77 -5.18 1.11
C GLN A 266 5.88 -4.19 1.89
N ASN A 267 6.41 -3.60 2.96
CA ASN A 267 5.68 -2.68 3.84
C ASN A 267 6.56 -1.44 4.12
N PRO A 268 5.98 -0.23 4.21
CA PRO A 268 6.76 1.00 4.37
C PRO A 268 7.26 1.21 5.80
N ILE A 269 6.66 0.55 6.82
CA ILE A 269 6.95 0.83 8.24
C ILE A 269 8.44 0.70 8.62
N GLN A 270 9.17 -0.21 7.98
CA GLN A 270 10.62 -0.34 8.20
C GLN A 270 11.39 0.83 7.60
N GLY A 271 11.07 1.23 6.35
CA GLY A 271 11.68 2.40 5.72
C GLY A 271 11.33 3.71 6.43
N LEU A 272 10.13 3.81 6.99
CA LEU A 272 9.75 4.95 7.84
C LEU A 272 10.56 4.98 9.13
N ALA A 273 10.77 3.83 9.79
CA ALA A 273 11.63 3.76 10.97
C ALA A 273 13.04 4.26 10.66
N GLU A 274 13.64 3.79 9.55
CA GLU A 274 14.95 4.24 9.07
C GLU A 274 14.98 5.76 8.83
N TYR A 275 13.96 6.30 8.16
CA TYR A 275 13.82 7.74 7.89
C TYR A 275 13.83 8.59 9.17
N TYR A 276 13.00 8.23 10.15
CA TYR A 276 12.90 8.99 11.41
C TYR A 276 14.13 8.82 12.31
N GLN A 277 14.76 7.64 12.33
CA GLN A 277 16.02 7.44 13.05
C GLN A 277 17.17 8.31 12.49
N GLN A 278 17.20 8.54 11.17
CA GLN A 278 18.16 9.44 10.56
C GLN A 278 17.93 10.89 10.98
N ALA A 279 16.67 11.35 10.98
CA ALA A 279 16.31 12.71 11.40
C ALA A 279 16.74 13.01 12.86
N MET A 280 16.51 12.09 13.80
CA MET A 280 16.94 12.23 15.19
C MET A 280 18.47 12.39 15.35
N THR A 281 19.25 11.86 14.40
CA THR A 281 20.72 11.98 14.42
C THR A 281 21.19 13.39 14.04
N VAL A 282 20.43 14.10 13.20
CA VAL A 282 20.78 15.44 12.73
C VAL A 282 20.50 16.49 13.80
N GLU A 283 19.42 16.34 14.57
CA GLU A 283 19.06 17.27 15.66
C GLU A 283 19.94 17.12 16.93
N SER A 284 20.67 16.01 17.06
CA SER A 284 21.55 15.74 18.19
C SER A 284 22.99 16.26 18.00
N LYS A 285 23.28 16.91 16.86
CA LYS A 285 24.58 17.51 16.53
C LYS A 285 24.48 19.03 16.50
#